data_AF-A0A370FH55-F1
#
_entry.id   AF-A0A370FH55-F1
#
_cell.length_a   1.000
_cell.length_b   1.000
_cell.length_c   1.000
_cell.angle_alpha   90.00
_cell.angle_beta   90.00
_cell.angle_gamma   90.00
#
_symmetry.space_group_name_H-M   'P 1'
#
loop_
_entity.id
_entity.type
_entity.pdbx_description
1 polymer ?
#
loop_
_entity_poly.entity_id
_entity_poly.type
_entity_poly.pdbx_seq_one_letter_code
_entity_poly.pdbx_strand_id
1 'polypeptide(L)'
;MATAMAAAIAPTYAPDLELAGSAYGGVPMNISDMAKGLGESAHPAFGLAMAAALGLEREYPNRMPLTSQLNETGWQLRDQIANACTNEILLYGAGRSLGDVADPAIGSALLDSPTVQAVLADNSVEKVPSVPNAPVYEWHSPTDVLIPVDAITNTMRRYCDAGVTVQSELVPSPDHLSAAVIGLPGALGFLEARFAGAEPMSNC
;
A
#
# COMPACT_ATOMS: atom_id res chain seq x y z
N MET A 1 -4.36 2.59 -0.64
CA MET A 1 -3.84 1.89 -1.83
C MET A 1 -4.80 1.90 -3.00
N ALA A 2 -6.01 1.32 -2.86
CA ALA A 2 -6.97 1.21 -3.97
C ALA A 2 -7.20 2.53 -4.72
N THR A 3 -7.50 3.63 -4.00
CA THR A 3 -7.69 4.96 -4.60
C THR A 3 -6.46 5.47 -5.37
N ALA A 4 -5.26 5.30 -4.81
CA ALA A 4 -4.02 5.75 -5.44
C ALA A 4 -3.69 4.94 -6.71
N MET A 5 -3.92 3.62 -6.67
CA MET A 5 -3.77 2.77 -7.85
C MET A 5 -4.76 3.17 -8.96
N ALA A 6 -6.04 3.33 -8.61
CA ALA A 6 -7.08 3.76 -9.54
C ALA A 6 -6.74 5.12 -10.19
N ALA A 7 -6.29 6.10 -9.39
CA ALA A 7 -5.86 7.40 -9.90
C ALA A 7 -4.65 7.29 -10.84
N ALA A 8 -3.67 6.44 -10.49
CA ALA A 8 -2.45 6.27 -11.28
C ALA A 8 -2.72 5.61 -12.65
N ILE A 9 -3.66 4.65 -12.72
CA ILE A 9 -3.98 3.92 -13.96
C ILE A 9 -5.13 4.55 -14.75
N ALA A 10 -5.89 5.50 -14.19
CA ALA A 10 -7.02 6.14 -14.87
C ALA A 10 -6.69 6.65 -16.29
N PRO A 11 -5.54 7.31 -16.56
CA PRO A 11 -5.23 7.82 -17.90
C PRO A 11 -5.08 6.74 -18.98
N THR A 12 -4.80 5.49 -18.59
CA THR A 12 -4.60 4.37 -19.53
C THR A 12 -5.76 3.38 -19.52
N TYR A 13 -6.38 3.17 -18.36
CA TYR A 13 -7.47 2.21 -18.19
C TYR A 13 -8.86 2.80 -18.45
N ALA A 14 -9.10 4.05 -18.07
CA ALA A 14 -10.38 4.74 -18.21
C ALA A 14 -10.17 6.23 -18.57
N PRO A 15 -9.55 6.53 -19.74
CA PRO A 15 -9.17 7.90 -20.11
C PRO A 15 -10.36 8.85 -20.27
N ASP A 16 -11.56 8.32 -20.56
CA ASP A 16 -12.78 9.10 -20.73
C ASP A 16 -13.42 9.51 -19.38
N LEU A 17 -12.92 9.01 -18.24
CA LEU A 17 -13.42 9.36 -16.92
C LEU A 17 -12.84 10.72 -16.48
N GLU A 18 -13.71 11.72 -16.38
CA GLU A 18 -13.35 13.04 -15.86
C GLU A 18 -13.25 13.02 -14.33
N LEU A 19 -12.04 12.81 -13.82
CA LEU A 19 -11.76 12.87 -12.39
C LEU A 19 -11.57 14.33 -11.95
N ALA A 20 -12.39 14.80 -11.01
CA ALA A 20 -12.19 16.11 -10.39
C ALA A 20 -10.95 16.15 -9.47
N GLY A 21 -10.52 14.99 -8.97
CA GLY A 21 -9.32 14.81 -8.15
C GLY A 21 -9.39 13.51 -7.33
N SER A 22 -8.30 13.16 -6.68
CA SER A 22 -8.21 11.99 -5.81
C SER A 22 -7.55 12.34 -4.47
N ALA A 23 -8.15 11.87 -3.37
CA ALA A 23 -7.59 12.03 -2.02
C ALA A 23 -7.30 10.66 -1.41
N TYR A 24 -6.08 10.45 -0.91
CA TYR A 24 -5.67 9.23 -0.23
C TYR A 24 -4.52 9.50 0.74
N GLY A 25 -4.43 8.75 1.83
CA GLY A 25 -3.36 8.92 2.82
C GLY A 25 -2.79 7.60 3.31
N GLY A 26 -1.56 7.65 3.84
CA GLY A 26 -0.85 6.49 4.39
C GLY A 26 -0.82 5.31 3.40
N VAL A 27 -0.53 5.57 2.13
CA VAL A 27 -0.68 4.55 1.09
C VAL A 27 0.57 3.66 1.03
N PRO A 28 0.43 2.31 1.08
CA PRO A 28 1.51 1.41 0.71
C PRO A 28 1.79 1.54 -0.79
N MET A 29 2.67 2.49 -1.15
CA MET A 29 3.01 2.78 -2.55
C MET A 29 3.92 1.71 -3.16
N ASN A 30 4.71 1.01 -2.35
CA ASN A 30 5.59 -0.05 -2.80
C ASN A 30 5.39 -1.31 -1.93
N ILE A 31 4.84 -2.35 -2.54
CA ILE A 31 4.48 -3.60 -1.85
C ILE A 31 5.73 -4.42 -1.51
N SER A 32 6.83 -4.27 -2.26
CA SER A 32 8.09 -4.94 -1.93
C SER A 32 8.70 -4.38 -0.65
N ASP A 33 8.72 -3.05 -0.50
CA ASP A 33 9.24 -2.40 0.71
C ASP A 33 8.34 -2.68 1.91
N MET A 34 7.03 -2.74 1.67
CA MET A 34 6.03 -3.14 2.65
C MET A 34 6.27 -4.59 3.15
N ALA A 35 6.51 -5.53 2.23
CA ALA A 35 6.79 -6.92 2.57
C ALA A 35 8.06 -7.06 3.42
N LYS A 36 9.11 -6.29 3.13
CA LYS A 36 10.34 -6.26 3.94
C LYS A 36 10.08 -5.67 5.33
N GLY A 37 9.45 -4.50 5.38
CA GLY A 37 9.23 -3.75 6.63
C GLY A 37 8.38 -4.48 7.66
N LEU A 38 7.36 -5.24 7.23
CA LEU A 38 6.52 -6.01 8.16
C LEU A 38 6.90 -7.48 8.27
N GLY A 39 7.63 -8.02 7.29
CA GLY A 39 7.81 -9.46 7.14
C GLY A 39 9.10 -10.00 7.76
N GLU A 40 10.20 -9.27 7.71
CA GLU A 40 11.52 -9.83 8.08
C GLU A 40 11.67 -10.10 9.58
N SER A 41 11.11 -9.25 10.42
CA SER A 41 11.18 -9.35 11.89
C SER A 41 9.79 -9.44 12.51
N ALA A 42 9.72 -9.88 13.76
CA ALA A 42 8.48 -9.92 14.52
C ALA A 42 7.80 -8.54 14.52
N HIS A 43 6.59 -8.45 13.98
CA HIS A 43 5.91 -7.18 13.79
C HIS A 43 4.46 -7.22 14.30
N PRO A 44 3.95 -6.20 15.02
CA PRO A 44 2.57 -6.19 15.53
C PRO A 44 1.51 -6.25 14.41
N ALA A 45 1.86 -5.81 13.20
CA ALA A 45 1.00 -5.83 12.02
C ALA A 45 1.38 -6.89 10.97
N PHE A 46 2.21 -7.89 11.30
CA PHE A 46 2.62 -8.93 10.35
C PHE A 46 1.44 -9.62 9.65
N GLY A 47 0.32 -9.80 10.37
CA GLY A 47 -0.90 -10.37 9.79
C GLY A 47 -1.39 -9.64 8.54
N LEU A 48 -1.24 -8.30 8.46
CA LEU A 48 -1.61 -7.53 7.27
C LEU A 48 -0.71 -7.86 6.08
N ALA A 49 0.60 -8.05 6.30
CA ALA A 49 1.52 -8.47 5.26
C ALA A 49 1.20 -9.88 4.77
N MET A 50 0.92 -10.81 5.70
CA MET A 50 0.51 -12.18 5.36
C MET A 50 -0.83 -12.19 4.58
N ALA A 51 -1.81 -11.39 5.01
CA ALA A 51 -3.10 -11.26 4.32
C ALA A 51 -2.94 -10.66 2.91
N ALA A 52 -2.07 -9.66 2.75
CA ALA A 52 -1.74 -9.10 1.43
C ALA A 52 -1.09 -10.15 0.53
N ALA A 53 -0.15 -10.95 1.04
CA ALA A 53 0.50 -12.02 0.30
C ALA A 53 -0.49 -13.13 -0.11
N LEU A 54 -1.43 -13.51 0.77
CA LEU A 54 -2.53 -14.42 0.46
C LEU A 54 -3.51 -13.82 -0.57
N GLY A 55 -3.73 -12.50 -0.54
CA GLY A 55 -4.52 -11.79 -1.55
C GLY A 55 -3.84 -11.85 -2.92
N LEU A 56 -2.53 -11.59 -2.98
CA LEU A 56 -1.74 -11.69 -4.20
C LEU A 56 -1.69 -13.12 -4.74
N GLU A 57 -1.60 -14.14 -3.88
CA GLU A 57 -1.68 -15.54 -4.33
C GLU A 57 -3.03 -15.86 -4.99
N ARG A 58 -4.14 -15.30 -4.48
CA ARG A 58 -5.46 -15.51 -5.09
C ARG A 58 -5.55 -14.93 -6.51
N GLU A 59 -4.97 -13.75 -6.73
CA GLU A 59 -4.95 -13.10 -8.03
C GLU A 59 -3.92 -13.74 -8.98
N TYR A 60 -2.77 -14.14 -8.43
CA TYR A 60 -1.61 -14.62 -9.18
C TYR A 60 -1.16 -16.03 -8.74
N PRO A 61 -2.01 -17.07 -8.76
CA PRO A 61 -1.70 -18.37 -8.14
C PRO A 61 -0.47 -19.07 -8.72
N ASN A 62 -0.14 -18.80 -9.99
CA ASN A 62 1.03 -19.38 -10.67
C ASN A 62 2.32 -18.53 -10.51
N ARG A 63 2.20 -17.28 -10.07
CA ARG A 63 3.34 -16.33 -9.95
C ARG A 63 3.66 -15.98 -8.50
N MET A 64 2.70 -16.16 -7.59
CA MET A 64 2.81 -15.91 -6.15
C MET A 64 2.38 -17.16 -5.35
N PRO A 65 3.10 -18.29 -5.43
CA PRO A 65 2.69 -19.56 -4.81
C PRO A 65 2.98 -19.60 -3.30
N LEU A 66 2.53 -18.60 -2.54
CA LEU A 66 2.83 -18.43 -1.12
C LEU A 66 2.52 -19.67 -0.29
N THR A 67 1.32 -20.23 -0.45
CA THR A 67 0.80 -21.33 0.37
C THR A 67 1.71 -22.56 0.31
N SER A 68 2.33 -22.82 -0.84
CA SER A 68 3.28 -23.94 -1.00
C SER A 68 4.61 -23.76 -0.25
N GLN A 69 4.89 -22.54 0.22
CA GLN A 69 6.11 -22.18 0.94
C GLN A 69 5.91 -22.07 2.46
N LEU A 70 4.72 -22.43 2.97
CA LEU A 70 4.38 -22.30 4.38
C LEU A 70 4.71 -23.58 5.15
N ASN A 71 5.23 -23.40 6.36
CA ASN A 71 5.33 -24.47 7.37
C ASN A 71 3.99 -24.66 8.09
N GLU A 72 3.91 -25.60 9.04
CA GLU A 72 2.68 -25.88 9.81
C GLU A 72 2.09 -24.63 10.49
N THR A 73 2.94 -23.80 11.10
CA THR A 73 2.52 -22.52 11.71
C THR A 73 1.94 -21.57 10.66
N GLY A 74 2.56 -21.49 9.48
CA GLY A 74 2.07 -20.67 8.37
C GLY A 74 0.72 -21.14 7.84
N TRP A 75 0.52 -22.44 7.74
CA TRP A 75 -0.78 -23.04 7.39
C TRP A 75 -1.86 -22.72 8.42
N GLN A 76 -1.56 -22.87 9.71
CA GLN A 76 -2.50 -22.51 10.78
C GLN A 76 -2.86 -21.02 10.75
N LEU A 77 -1.88 -20.13 10.58
CA LEU A 77 -2.13 -18.70 10.47
C LEU A 77 -2.95 -18.37 9.22
N ARG A 78 -2.62 -18.96 8.07
CA ARG A 78 -3.40 -18.81 6.83
C ARG A 78 -4.86 -19.16 7.06
N ASP A 79 -5.14 -20.31 7.67
CA ASP A 79 -6.51 -20.76 7.89
C ASP A 79 -7.29 -19.84 8.86
N GLN A 80 -6.59 -19.22 9.81
CA GLN A 80 -7.16 -18.21 10.70
C GLN A 80 -7.48 -16.89 9.97
N ILE A 81 -6.60 -16.43 9.07
CA ILE A 81 -6.72 -15.08 8.51
C ILE A 81 -7.33 -15.01 7.11
N ALA A 82 -7.36 -16.12 6.36
CA ALA A 82 -7.75 -16.13 4.95
C ALA A 82 -9.15 -15.54 4.70
N ASN A 83 -10.09 -15.72 5.62
CA ASN A 83 -11.46 -15.20 5.53
C ASN A 83 -11.81 -14.26 6.69
N ALA A 84 -10.80 -13.75 7.41
CA ALA A 84 -10.99 -12.93 8.60
C ALA A 84 -11.08 -11.44 8.26
N CYS A 85 -11.58 -10.64 9.20
CA CYS A 85 -11.60 -9.18 9.08
C CYS A 85 -10.29 -8.56 9.63
N THR A 86 -10.05 -7.28 9.33
CA THR A 86 -8.81 -6.56 9.69
C THR A 86 -8.37 -6.75 11.15
N ASN A 87 -9.30 -6.67 12.11
CA ASN A 87 -8.96 -6.80 13.53
C ASN A 87 -8.47 -8.21 13.88
N GLU A 88 -9.07 -9.25 13.29
CA GLU A 88 -8.68 -10.63 13.49
C GLU A 88 -7.35 -10.93 12.78
N ILE A 89 -7.15 -10.39 11.58
CA ILE A 89 -5.88 -10.46 10.84
C ILE A 89 -4.74 -9.89 11.70
N LEU A 90 -4.93 -8.70 12.26
CA LEU A 90 -3.97 -8.07 13.18
C LEU A 90 -3.74 -8.94 14.41
N LEU A 91 -4.80 -9.44 15.04
CA LEU A 91 -4.72 -10.25 16.26
C LEU A 91 -3.92 -11.55 16.04
N TYR A 92 -4.29 -12.34 15.03
CA TYR A 92 -3.68 -13.66 14.80
C TYR A 92 -2.24 -13.56 14.27
N GLY A 93 -1.95 -12.52 13.49
CA GLY A 93 -0.60 -12.30 12.96
C GLY A 93 0.33 -11.52 13.89
N ALA A 94 -0.15 -10.95 15.00
CA ALA A 94 0.66 -10.06 15.84
C ALA A 94 1.93 -10.73 16.36
N GLY A 95 3.06 -10.05 16.19
CA GLY A 95 4.36 -10.49 16.71
C GLY A 95 4.99 -11.67 15.96
N ARG A 96 4.41 -12.07 14.83
CA ARG A 96 5.00 -13.07 13.92
C ARG A 96 5.91 -12.39 12.89
N SER A 97 6.69 -13.21 12.20
CA SER A 97 7.58 -12.86 11.11
C SER A 97 7.51 -13.93 10.01
N LEU A 98 8.12 -13.66 8.85
CA LEU A 98 8.28 -14.65 7.78
C LEU A 98 9.07 -15.88 8.26
N GLY A 99 10.07 -15.68 9.13
CA GLY A 99 10.84 -16.78 9.72
C GLY A 99 9.99 -17.75 10.55
N ASP A 100 8.87 -17.31 11.11
CA ASP A 100 7.96 -18.15 11.89
C ASP A 100 7.03 -19.00 11.01
N VAL A 101 6.70 -18.52 9.81
CA VAL A 101 5.62 -19.09 8.97
C VAL A 101 6.11 -19.74 7.68
N ALA A 102 7.31 -19.40 7.22
CA ALA A 102 7.90 -20.00 6.02
C ALA A 102 8.51 -21.37 6.33
N ASP A 103 8.46 -22.27 5.36
CA ASP A 103 9.23 -23.52 5.40
C ASP A 103 10.73 -23.19 5.52
N PRO A 104 11.44 -23.68 6.56
CA PRO A 104 12.86 -23.40 6.73
C PRO A 104 13.74 -23.83 5.56
N ALA A 105 13.33 -24.82 4.77
CA ALA A 105 14.06 -25.26 3.58
C ALA A 105 13.97 -24.25 2.42
N ILE A 106 12.95 -23.40 2.43
CA ILE A 106 12.72 -22.33 1.44
C ILE A 106 13.12 -20.97 2.00
N GLY A 107 12.85 -20.69 3.27
CA GLY A 107 13.14 -19.42 3.93
C GLY A 107 12.50 -18.22 3.22
N SER A 108 13.29 -17.18 2.99
CA SER A 108 12.85 -15.96 2.28
C SER A 108 12.92 -16.06 0.76
N ALA A 109 13.32 -17.21 0.19
CA ALA A 109 13.62 -17.34 -1.24
C ALA A 109 12.44 -16.98 -2.16
N LEU A 110 11.20 -17.08 -1.66
CA LEU A 110 10.02 -16.62 -2.41
C LEU A 110 10.07 -15.11 -2.71
N LEU A 111 10.52 -14.28 -1.76
CA LEU A 111 10.63 -12.82 -1.96
C LEU A 111 11.78 -12.45 -2.91
N ASP A 112 12.77 -13.33 -3.04
CA ASP A 112 13.90 -13.17 -3.97
C ASP A 112 13.57 -13.67 -5.38
N SER A 113 12.44 -14.37 -5.57
CA SER A 113 12.01 -14.86 -6.89
C SER A 113 11.72 -13.70 -7.84
N PRO A 114 12.34 -13.65 -9.04
CA PRO A 114 12.04 -12.62 -10.03
C PRO A 114 10.56 -12.59 -10.43
N THR A 115 9.88 -13.74 -10.42
CA THR A 115 8.46 -13.84 -10.76
C THR A 115 7.59 -13.19 -9.68
N VAL A 116 7.94 -13.38 -8.41
CA VAL A 116 7.25 -12.76 -7.26
C VAL A 116 7.54 -11.27 -7.23
N GLN A 117 8.80 -10.86 -7.39
CA GLN A 117 9.16 -9.45 -7.46
C GLN A 117 8.42 -8.70 -8.57
N ALA A 118 8.20 -9.35 -9.72
CA ALA A 118 7.35 -8.79 -10.76
C ALA A 118 5.89 -8.60 -10.31
N VAL A 119 5.29 -9.58 -9.60
CA VAL A 119 3.94 -9.41 -9.02
C VAL A 119 3.90 -8.26 -8.01
N LEU A 120 4.88 -8.17 -7.11
CA LEU A 120 4.95 -7.08 -6.14
C LEU A 120 5.09 -5.72 -6.83
N ALA A 121 5.87 -5.64 -7.91
CA ALA A 121 6.02 -4.44 -8.73
C ALA A 121 4.73 -4.08 -9.48
N ASP A 122 4.06 -5.04 -10.10
CA ASP A 122 2.77 -4.86 -10.81
C ASP A 122 1.70 -4.26 -9.87
N ASN A 123 1.80 -4.55 -8.57
CA ASN A 123 0.86 -4.08 -7.55
C ASN A 123 1.40 -2.89 -6.75
N SER A 124 2.49 -2.25 -7.17
CA SER A 124 3.07 -1.09 -6.49
C SER A 124 2.76 0.21 -7.25
N VAL A 125 2.02 1.13 -6.63
CA VAL A 125 1.71 2.46 -7.20
C VAL A 125 2.98 3.23 -7.56
N GLU A 126 4.04 3.11 -6.76
CA GLU A 126 5.35 3.72 -7.01
C GLU A 126 5.93 3.27 -8.38
N LYS A 127 5.60 2.06 -8.82
CA LYS A 127 6.10 1.45 -10.07
C LYS A 127 5.17 1.64 -11.27
N VAL A 128 3.97 2.19 -11.08
CA VAL A 128 3.04 2.47 -12.19
C VAL A 128 3.63 3.54 -13.11
N PRO A 129 3.81 3.27 -14.41
CA PRO A 129 4.46 4.22 -15.33
C PRO A 129 3.68 5.51 -15.55
N SER A 130 2.35 5.43 -15.60
CA SER A 130 1.47 6.60 -15.72
C SER A 130 1.45 7.43 -14.43
N VAL A 131 0.99 8.67 -14.58
CA VAL A 131 0.72 9.59 -13.46
C VAL A 131 -0.75 10.04 -13.54
N PRO A 132 -1.41 10.36 -12.42
CA PRO A 132 -2.78 10.84 -12.44
C PRO A 132 -2.99 12.03 -13.39
N ASN A 133 -4.12 12.04 -14.10
CA ASN A 133 -4.56 13.14 -14.98
C ASN A 133 -5.49 14.14 -14.28
N ALA A 134 -5.56 14.08 -12.95
CA ALA A 134 -6.36 14.96 -12.09
C ALA A 134 -5.59 15.32 -10.82
N PRO A 135 -5.96 16.39 -10.10
CA PRO A 135 -5.28 16.79 -8.87
C PRO A 135 -5.25 15.69 -7.81
N VAL A 136 -4.14 15.61 -7.07
CA VAL A 136 -3.91 14.65 -6.00
C VAL A 136 -3.80 15.37 -4.66
N TYR A 137 -4.52 14.87 -3.66
CA TYR A 137 -4.29 15.18 -2.25
C TYR A 137 -3.77 13.94 -1.52
N GLU A 138 -2.60 14.07 -0.92
CA GLU A 138 -1.94 13.02 -0.17
C GLU A 138 -1.68 13.48 1.27
N TRP A 139 -1.81 12.58 2.25
CA TRP A 139 -1.40 12.87 3.62
C TRP A 139 -0.84 11.64 4.34
N HIS A 140 0.19 11.83 5.17
CA HIS A 140 0.77 10.74 5.96
C HIS A 140 1.47 11.23 7.22
N SER A 141 1.71 10.32 8.18
CA SER A 141 2.63 10.60 9.29
C SER A 141 4.08 10.59 8.77
N PRO A 142 4.93 11.55 9.15
CA PRO A 142 6.36 11.52 8.81
C PRO A 142 7.11 10.36 9.49
N THR A 143 6.50 9.70 10.47
CA THR A 143 7.09 8.59 11.25
C THR A 143 6.19 7.36 11.22
N ASP A 144 5.46 7.15 10.13
CA ASP A 144 4.61 5.97 9.96
C ASP A 144 5.44 4.68 10.07
N VAL A 145 5.05 3.80 11.00
CA VAL A 145 5.72 2.51 11.26
C VAL A 145 5.07 1.36 10.50
N LEU A 146 3.89 1.57 9.92
CA LEU A 146 3.20 0.58 9.10
C LEU A 146 3.53 0.76 7.63
N ILE A 147 3.70 1.98 7.14
CA ILE A 147 3.86 2.25 5.72
C ILE A 147 5.24 2.84 5.43
N PRO A 148 5.98 2.33 4.41
CA PRO A 148 7.24 2.94 3.99
C PRO A 148 7.05 4.38 3.50
N VAL A 149 7.41 5.36 4.34
CA VAL A 149 7.26 6.80 4.06
C VAL A 149 8.05 7.23 2.81
N ASP A 150 9.22 6.63 2.57
CA ASP A 150 10.03 6.93 1.39
C ASP A 150 9.30 6.59 0.09
N ALA A 151 8.52 5.50 0.05
CA ALA A 151 7.76 5.12 -1.13
C ALA A 151 6.64 6.13 -1.45
N ILE A 152 6.03 6.73 -0.41
CA ILE A 152 5.08 7.84 -0.58
C ILE A 152 5.81 9.06 -1.15
N THR A 153 6.91 9.47 -0.51
CA THR A 153 7.70 10.65 -0.88
C THR A 153 8.19 10.56 -2.32
N ASN A 154 8.72 9.40 -2.73
CA ASN A 154 9.18 9.15 -4.08
C ASN A 154 8.05 9.20 -5.11
N THR A 155 6.88 8.66 -4.78
CA THR A 155 5.70 8.68 -5.67
C THR A 155 5.21 10.11 -5.86
N MET A 156 5.09 10.89 -4.79
CA MET A 156 4.65 12.30 -4.89
C MET A 156 5.66 13.15 -5.65
N ARG A 157 6.97 12.96 -5.42
CA ARG A 157 8.01 13.64 -6.20
C ARG A 157 7.89 13.32 -7.70
N ARG A 158 7.72 12.05 -8.07
CA ARG A 158 7.52 11.63 -9.46
C ARG A 158 6.29 12.29 -10.10
N TYR A 159 5.21 12.44 -9.35
CA TYR A 159 4.00 13.14 -9.83
C TYR A 159 4.27 14.64 -10.03
N CYS A 160 4.97 15.29 -9.09
CA CYS A 160 5.40 16.68 -9.23
C CYS A 160 6.31 16.90 -10.45
N ASP A 161 7.33 16.05 -10.64
CA ASP A 161 8.25 16.13 -11.77
C ASP A 161 7.54 15.94 -13.12
N ALA A 162 6.42 15.23 -13.13
CA ALA A 162 5.57 15.02 -14.31
C ALA A 162 4.49 16.12 -14.50
N GLY A 163 4.43 17.12 -13.62
CA GLY A 163 3.49 18.24 -13.70
C GLY A 163 2.08 17.95 -13.17
N VAL A 164 1.88 16.87 -12.41
CA VAL A 164 0.61 16.63 -11.71
C VAL A 164 0.45 17.68 -10.61
N THR A 165 -0.74 18.24 -10.46
CA THR A 165 -1.05 19.09 -9.30
C THR A 165 -1.16 18.23 -8.05
N VAL A 166 -0.16 18.31 -7.18
CA VAL A 166 -0.08 17.53 -5.94
C VAL A 166 -0.08 18.45 -4.73
N GLN A 167 -0.93 18.14 -3.76
CA GLN A 167 -0.83 18.61 -2.40
C GLN A 167 -0.53 17.42 -1.48
N SER A 168 0.69 17.30 -0.98
CA SER A 168 1.11 16.25 -0.04
C SER A 168 1.39 16.86 1.34
N GLU A 169 0.69 16.39 2.37
CA GLU A 169 0.71 16.98 3.70
C GLU A 169 1.29 16.02 4.74
N LEU A 170 2.25 16.52 5.53
CA LEU A 170 2.73 15.80 6.70
C LEU A 170 1.81 16.05 7.89
N VAL A 171 1.22 14.97 8.40
CA VAL A 171 0.35 15.01 9.56
C VAL A 171 1.19 14.81 10.82
N PRO A 172 1.18 15.74 11.79
CA PRO A 172 2.00 15.67 13.00
C PRO A 172 1.41 14.64 13.98
N SER A 173 1.65 13.37 13.67
CA SER A 173 1.15 12.21 14.37
C SER A 173 2.26 11.17 14.53
N PRO A 174 2.33 10.45 15.66
CA PRO A 174 3.34 9.43 15.89
C PRO A 174 3.04 8.10 15.20
N ASP A 175 1.86 7.91 14.58
CA ASP A 175 1.43 6.62 14.07
C ASP A 175 0.49 6.71 12.86
N HIS A 176 0.31 5.58 12.18
CA HIS A 176 -0.52 5.45 10.98
C HIS A 176 -2.00 5.82 11.20
N LEU A 177 -2.60 5.34 12.29
CA LEU A 177 -4.05 5.41 12.49
C LEU A 177 -4.47 6.82 12.94
N SER A 178 -3.73 7.43 13.85
CA SER A 178 -4.04 8.81 14.25
C SER A 178 -3.77 9.78 13.11
N ALA A 179 -2.77 9.55 12.25
CA ALA A 179 -2.56 10.33 11.03
C ALA A 179 -3.75 10.26 10.07
N ALA A 180 -4.35 9.07 9.90
CA ALA A 180 -5.54 8.90 9.07
C ALA A 180 -6.71 9.78 9.56
N VAL A 181 -6.95 9.82 10.87
CA VAL A 181 -8.04 10.62 11.47
C VAL A 181 -7.74 12.13 11.40
N ILE A 182 -6.51 12.54 11.73
CA ILE A 182 -6.12 13.96 11.78
C ILE A 182 -6.12 14.58 10.37
N GLY A 183 -5.71 13.83 9.34
CA GLY A 183 -5.68 14.32 7.95
C GLY A 183 -7.03 14.31 7.24
N LEU A 184 -8.02 13.56 7.74
CA LEU A 184 -9.32 13.38 7.09
C LEU A 184 -10.05 14.70 6.78
N PRO A 185 -10.11 15.71 7.67
CA PRO A 185 -10.75 16.99 7.35
C PRO A 185 -10.11 17.70 6.15
N GLY A 186 -8.79 17.63 6.00
CA GLY A 186 -8.07 18.19 4.85
C GLY A 186 -8.43 17.49 3.54
N ALA A 187 -8.52 16.15 3.57
CA ALA A 187 -8.97 15.36 2.42
C ALA A 187 -10.40 15.68 2.00
N LEU A 188 -11.33 15.85 2.96
CA LEU A 188 -12.71 16.25 2.68
C LEU A 188 -12.78 17.66 2.08
N GLY A 189 -12.05 18.61 2.67
CA GLY A 189 -11.99 19.98 2.14
C GLY A 189 -11.41 20.06 0.73
N PHE A 190 -10.39 19.24 0.43
CA PHE A 190 -9.88 19.10 -0.94
C PHE A 190 -10.97 18.60 -1.90
N LEU A 191 -11.69 17.53 -1.55
CA LEU A 191 -12.73 16.97 -2.40
C LEU A 191 -13.89 17.96 -2.62
N GLU A 192 -14.33 18.66 -1.57
CA GLU A 192 -15.34 19.72 -1.66
C GLU A 192 -14.90 20.82 -2.62
N ALA A 193 -13.65 21.28 -2.52
CA ALA A 193 -13.09 22.30 -3.41
C ALA A 193 -13.04 21.84 -4.87
N ARG A 194 -12.72 20.55 -5.13
CA ARG A 194 -12.73 19.98 -6.48
C ARG A 194 -14.14 19.95 -7.07
N PHE A 195 -15.14 19.51 -6.31
CA PHE A 195 -16.53 19.52 -6.77
C PHE A 195 -17.11 20.93 -6.92
N ALA A 196 -16.60 21.92 -6.19
CA ALA A 196 -16.98 23.32 -6.32
C ALA A 196 -16.29 24.04 -7.51
N GLY A 197 -15.40 23.36 -8.25
CA GLY A 197 -14.65 23.95 -9.36
C GLY A 197 -13.57 24.95 -8.92
N ALA A 198 -13.12 24.88 -7.67
CA ALA A 198 -12.05 25.73 -7.17
C ALA A 198 -10.69 25.25 -7.68
N GLU A 199 -9.82 26.20 -8.04
CA GLU A 199 -8.45 25.93 -8.51
C GLU A 199 -7.68 25.06 -7.50
N PRO A 200 -7.00 24.00 -7.96
CA PRO A 200 -6.21 23.14 -7.10
C PRO A 200 -4.93 23.82 -6.63
N MET A 201 -4.62 23.62 -5.34
CA MET A 201 -3.34 24.02 -4.76
C MET A 201 -2.28 22.96 -5.07
N SER A 202 -1.04 23.39 -5.18
CA SER A 202 0.13 22.53 -5.36
C SER A 202 1.20 22.89 -4.34
N ASN A 203 1.86 21.90 -3.77
CA ASN A 203 3.07 22.08 -2.96
C ASN A 203 4.25 21.23 -3.45
N CYS A 204 4.18 20.79 -4.71
CA CYS A 204 5.37 20.72 -5.57
C CYS A 204 6.10 22.09 -5.55
#